data_AF-A0A814VR91-F1
#
_entry.id   AF-A0A814VR91-F1
#
_cell.length_a   1.000
_cell.length_b   1.000
_cell.length_c   1.000
_cell.angle_alpha   90.00
_cell.angle_beta   90.00
_cell.angle_gamma   90.00
#
_symmetry.space_group_name_H-M   'P 1'
#
loop_
_entity.id
_entity.type
_entity.pdbx_description
1 polymer ?
#
loop_
_entity_poly.entity_id
_entity_poly.type
_entity_poly.pdbx_seq_one_letter_code
_entity_poly.pdbx_strand_id
1 'polypeptide(L)'
;MNDNGNLRTFIYHKPSADPYYLPYTSDHPHQIHRNIPYVALFRAARFCSNLHDFHLERIRIELTLLLNQYPPNLLSNQFHRFFQMNKADQLIKTFDQQTYKQLHQSLLNSQTKRESTI
;
A
#
# COMPACT_ATOMS: atom_id res chain seq x y z
N MET A 1 6.58 12.87 -12.63
CA MET A 1 6.87 14.25 -13.09
C MET A 1 7.96 14.82 -12.19
N ASN A 2 8.86 15.66 -12.71
CA ASN A 2 9.89 16.28 -11.88
C ASN A 2 9.26 17.43 -11.10
N ASP A 3 9.19 17.30 -9.77
CA ASP A 3 8.72 18.34 -8.86
C ASP A 3 9.98 18.93 -8.19
N ASN A 4 10.40 20.12 -8.64
CA ASN A 4 11.58 20.82 -8.11
C ASN A 4 12.88 19.99 -8.09
N GLY A 5 13.13 19.21 -9.15
CA GLY A 5 14.32 18.37 -9.28
C GLY A 5 14.22 16.99 -8.61
N ASN A 6 13.09 16.67 -7.97
CA ASN A 6 12.83 15.34 -7.41
C ASN A 6 11.92 14.53 -8.34
N LEU A 7 12.27 13.27 -8.57
CA LEU A 7 11.43 12.31 -9.28
C LEU A 7 10.19 11.99 -8.43
N ARG A 8 9.02 12.50 -8.85
CA ARG A 8 7.73 12.10 -8.26
C ARG A 8 7.15 10.92 -9.04
N THR A 9 7.00 9.80 -8.36
CA THR A 9 6.35 8.58 -8.86
C THR A 9 4.99 8.37 -8.18
N PHE A 10 4.03 7.86 -8.94
CA PHE A 10 2.68 7.51 -8.51
C PHE A 10 2.21 6.29 -9.29
N ILE A 11 1.18 5.62 -8.80
CA ILE A 11 0.61 4.44 -9.48
C ILE A 11 -0.37 4.90 -10.55
N TYR A 12 -0.08 4.55 -11.80
CA TYR A 12 -1.00 4.76 -12.91
C TYR A 12 -1.94 3.55 -13.05
N HIS A 13 -3.24 3.81 -13.02
CA HIS A 13 -4.27 2.80 -13.29
C HIS A 13 -4.86 3.01 -14.67
N LYS A 14 -4.83 1.97 -15.50
CA LYS A 14 -5.42 2.02 -16.83
C LYS A 14 -6.95 2.16 -16.71
N PRO A 15 -7.60 3.12 -17.38
CA PRO A 15 -9.05 3.35 -17.26
C PRO A 15 -9.90 2.14 -17.68
N SER A 16 -9.40 1.33 -18.62
CA SER A 16 -10.08 0.14 -19.14
C SER A 16 -9.73 -1.15 -18.41
N ALA A 17 -8.85 -1.10 -17.41
CA ALA A 17 -8.56 -2.26 -16.58
C ALA A 17 -9.54 -2.29 -15.41
N ASP A 18 -10.25 -3.41 -15.26
CA ASP A 18 -11.03 -3.64 -14.06
C ASP A 18 -10.10 -3.68 -12.85
N PRO A 19 -10.44 -2.98 -11.75
CA PRO A 19 -9.66 -3.01 -10.52
C PRO A 19 -9.91 -4.36 -9.84
N TYR A 20 -9.27 -5.41 -10.35
CA TYR A 20 -9.51 -6.77 -9.90
C TYR A 20 -8.47 -7.18 -8.86
N TYR A 21 -8.88 -7.21 -7.60
CA TYR A 21 -8.24 -8.05 -6.59
C TYR A 21 -8.99 -9.37 -6.51
N LEU A 22 -8.30 -10.41 -6.04
CA LEU A 22 -8.93 -11.70 -5.79
C LEU A 22 -10.14 -11.53 -4.83
N PRO A 23 -11.36 -11.89 -5.24
CA PRO A 23 -12.56 -11.79 -4.41
C PRO A 23 -12.44 -12.60 -3.12
N TYR A 24 -12.98 -12.07 -2.01
CA TYR A 24 -12.93 -12.74 -0.71
C TYR A 24 -13.70 -14.08 -0.67
N THR A 25 -14.65 -14.26 -1.59
CA THR A 25 -15.47 -15.47 -1.73
C THR A 25 -14.83 -16.57 -2.57
N SER A 26 -13.65 -16.32 -3.14
CA SER A 26 -12.95 -17.33 -3.93
C SER A 26 -12.39 -18.46 -3.05
N ASP A 27 -12.17 -19.64 -3.64
CA ASP A 27 -11.71 -20.85 -2.95
C ASP A 27 -10.19 -20.84 -2.65
N HIS A 28 -9.68 -19.72 -2.15
CA HIS A 28 -8.28 -19.57 -1.79
C HIS A 28 -8.11 -19.58 -0.26
N PRO A 29 -6.96 -20.03 0.24
CA PRO A 29 -6.68 -20.02 1.67
C PRO A 29 -6.88 -18.62 2.28
N HIS A 30 -7.50 -18.57 3.47
CA HIS A 30 -7.73 -17.31 4.21
C HIS A 30 -6.46 -16.47 4.42
N GLN A 31 -5.30 -17.13 4.53
CA GLN A 31 -4.01 -16.46 4.66
C GLN A 31 -3.67 -15.59 3.43
N ILE A 32 -4.05 -16.03 2.23
CA ILE A 32 -3.85 -15.28 0.98
C ILE A 32 -4.72 -14.02 1.00
N HIS A 33 -6.01 -14.18 1.25
CA HIS A 33 -6.95 -13.07 1.41
C HIS A 33 -6.46 -12.06 2.44
N ARG A 34 -6.04 -12.54 3.61
CA ARG A 34 -5.54 -11.67 4.68
C ARG A 34 -4.28 -10.90 4.28
N ASN A 35 -3.41 -11.46 3.45
CA ASN A 35 -2.17 -10.80 3.05
C ASN A 35 -2.36 -9.79 1.91
N ILE A 36 -3.39 -9.93 1.06
CA ILE A 36 -3.63 -9.04 -0.07
C ILE A 36 -3.67 -7.54 0.34
N PRO A 37 -4.45 -7.13 1.36
CA PRO A 37 -4.50 -5.72 1.77
C PRO A 37 -3.14 -5.18 2.21
N TYR A 38 -2.38 -5.98 2.95
CA TYR A 38 -1.04 -5.60 3.43
C TYR A 38 -0.06 -5.41 2.26
N VAL A 39 -0.04 -6.36 1.32
CA VAL A 39 0.87 -6.31 0.17
C VAL A 39 0.50 -5.18 -0.78
N ALA A 40 -0.80 -4.91 -0.98
CA ALA A 40 -1.27 -3.78 -1.78
C ALA A 40 -0.79 -2.44 -1.21
N LEU A 41 -0.95 -2.23 0.10
CA LEU A 41 -0.44 -1.04 0.78
C LEU A 41 1.08 -0.91 0.70
N PHE A 42 1.80 -2.01 0.91
CA PHE A 42 3.25 -2.02 0.83
C PHE A 42 3.75 -1.57 -0.54
N ARG A 43 3.12 -2.07 -1.61
CA ARG A 43 3.40 -1.65 -2.98
C ARG A 43 3.08 -0.18 -3.20
N ALA A 44 1.92 0.29 -2.72
CA ALA A 44 1.54 1.70 -2.81
C ALA A 44 2.56 2.62 -2.14
N ALA A 45 2.97 2.30 -0.91
CA ALA A 45 3.95 3.08 -0.16
C ALA A 45 5.33 3.07 -0.84
N ARG A 46 5.70 1.98 -1.52
CA ARG A 46 6.97 1.89 -2.25
C ARG A 46 6.96 2.65 -3.58
N PHE A 47 5.82 2.71 -4.27
CA PHE A 47 5.71 3.37 -5.57
C PHE A 47 5.36 4.86 -5.48
N CYS A 48 4.59 5.29 -4.49
CA CYS A 48 4.21 6.69 -4.34
C CYS A 48 5.30 7.48 -3.60
N SER A 49 5.90 8.48 -4.23
CA SER A 49 6.92 9.32 -3.55
C SER A 49 6.31 10.35 -2.59
N ASN A 50 5.02 10.66 -2.75
CA ASN A 50 4.32 11.69 -2.00
C ASN A 50 3.20 11.06 -1.15
N LEU A 51 3.00 11.57 0.08
CA LEU A 51 1.93 11.15 0.97
C LEU A 51 0.55 11.36 0.35
N HIS A 52 0.34 12.45 -0.40
CA HIS A 52 -0.94 12.70 -1.05
C HIS A 52 -1.30 11.61 -2.07
N ASP A 53 -0.34 11.26 -2.93
CA ASP A 53 -0.54 10.21 -3.94
C ASP A 53 -0.73 8.84 -3.26
N PHE A 54 0.02 8.56 -2.19
CA PHE A 54 -0.18 7.37 -1.37
C PHE A 54 -1.56 7.32 -0.72
N HIS A 55 -2.06 8.44 -0.20
CA HIS A 55 -3.35 8.51 0.45
C HIS A 55 -4.49 8.26 -0.55
N LEU A 56 -4.41 8.84 -1.75
CA LEU A 56 -5.35 8.56 -2.83
C LEU A 56 -5.33 7.07 -3.22
N GLU A 57 -4.13 6.50 -3.36
CA GLU A 57 -3.99 5.08 -3.68
C GLU A 57 -4.53 4.18 -2.56
N ARG A 58 -4.28 4.53 -1.28
CA ARG A 58 -4.83 3.82 -0.12
C ARG A 58 -6.36 3.77 -0.18
N ILE A 59 -7.01 4.91 -0.43
CA ILE A 59 -8.48 4.99 -0.57
C ILE A 59 -8.92 4.09 -1.72
N ARG A 60 -8.25 4.15 -2.86
CA ARG A 60 -8.57 3.31 -4.02
C ARG A 60 -8.47 1.81 -3.69
N ILE A 61 -7.40 1.40 -3.01
CA ILE A 61 -7.20 0.01 -2.56
C ILE A 61 -8.33 -0.40 -1.62
N GLU A 62 -8.65 0.43 -0.63
CA GLU A 62 -9.72 0.17 0.33
C GLU A 62 -11.08 -0.03 -0.36
N LEU A 63 -11.46 0.90 -1.25
CA LEU A 63 -12.69 0.79 -2.03
C LEU A 63 -12.71 -0.47 -2.90
N THR A 64 -11.60 -0.78 -3.56
CA THR A 64 -11.52 -1.97 -4.43
C THR A 64 -11.67 -3.26 -3.62
N LEU A 65 -11.06 -3.34 -2.44
CA LEU A 65 -11.19 -4.52 -1.58
C LEU A 65 -12.60 -4.66 -1.01
N LEU A 66 -13.26 -3.55 -0.63
CA LEU A 66 -14.65 -3.56 -0.21
C LEU A 66 -15.58 -4.05 -1.32
N LEU A 67 -15.37 -3.60 -2.56
CA LEU A 67 -16.10 -4.09 -3.74
C LEU A 67 -15.88 -5.60 -3.97
N ASN A 68 -14.69 -6.11 -3.62
CA ASN A 68 -14.35 -7.53 -3.67
C ASN A 68 -14.78 -8.32 -2.40
N GLN A 69 -15.72 -7.77 -1.63
CA GLN A 69 -16.35 -8.41 -0.46
C GLN A 69 -15.40 -8.69 0.71
N TYR A 70 -14.29 -7.94 0.82
CA TYR A 70 -13.44 -8.05 2.01
C TYR A 70 -14.12 -7.42 3.22
N PRO A 71 -14.09 -8.07 4.40
CA PRO A 71 -14.70 -7.53 5.60
C PRO A 71 -13.94 -6.27 6.08
N PRO A 72 -14.62 -5.18 6.44
CA PRO A 72 -13.99 -3.89 6.79
C PRO A 72 -13.06 -4.03 8.00
N ASN A 73 -13.45 -4.82 8.99
CA ASN A 73 -12.62 -5.09 10.18
C ASN A 73 -11.27 -5.72 9.81
N LEU A 74 -11.24 -6.59 8.81
CA LEU A 74 -9.99 -7.20 8.34
C LEU A 74 -9.11 -6.15 7.67
N LEU A 75 -9.68 -5.27 6.86
CA LEU A 75 -8.95 -4.19 6.19
C LEU A 75 -8.32 -3.25 7.21
N SER A 76 -9.11 -2.73 8.17
CA SER A 76 -8.60 -1.86 9.24
C SER A 76 -7.46 -2.52 10.02
N ASN A 77 -7.62 -3.82 10.36
CA ASN A 77 -6.58 -4.57 11.06
C ASN A 77 -5.30 -4.73 10.23
N GLN A 78 -5.39 -5.03 8.93
CA GLN A 78 -4.21 -5.14 8.08
C GLN A 78 -3.54 -3.80 7.82
N PHE A 79 -4.33 -2.73 7.67
CA PHE A 79 -3.82 -1.38 7.48
C PHE A 79 -3.08 -0.91 8.74
N HIS A 80 -3.68 -1.10 9.91
CA HIS A 80 -3.05 -0.81 11.19
C HIS A 80 -1.75 -1.60 11.35
N ARG A 81 -1.78 -2.92 11.09
CA ARG A 81 -0.59 -3.78 11.11
C ARG A 81 0.50 -3.27 10.16
N PHE A 82 0.16 -2.79 8.97
CA PHE A 82 1.12 -2.22 8.03
C PHE A 82 1.85 -1.01 8.63
N PHE A 83 1.12 -0.04 9.19
CA PHE A 83 1.73 1.14 9.80
C PHE A 83 2.56 0.76 11.04
N GLN A 84 2.06 -0.13 11.89
CA GLN A 84 2.80 -0.61 13.08
C GLN A 84 4.12 -1.28 12.71
N MET A 85 4.09 -2.24 11.77
CA MET A 85 5.30 -2.99 11.35
C MET A 85 6.37 -2.08 10.76
N ASN A 86 5.97 -0.96 10.15
CA ASN A 86 6.88 0.00 9.56
C ASN A 86 7.11 1.25 10.44
N LYS A 87 6.73 1.20 11.73
CA LYS A 87 6.91 2.28 12.71
C LYS A 87 6.33 3.63 12.25
N ALA A 88 5.23 3.58 11.51
CA ALA A 88 4.60 4.73 10.87
C ALA A 88 3.18 4.99 11.39
N ASP A 89 2.88 4.58 12.63
CA ASP A 89 1.57 4.75 13.28
C ASP A 89 1.10 6.20 13.35
N GLN A 90 2.03 7.14 13.37
CA GLN A 90 1.73 8.57 13.36
C GLN A 90 0.96 8.96 12.08
N LEU A 91 1.21 8.29 10.95
CA LEU A 91 0.49 8.54 9.69
C LEU A 91 -1.00 8.16 9.74
N ILE A 92 -1.41 7.38 10.74
CA ILE A 92 -2.83 7.08 10.98
C ILE A 92 -3.53 8.32 11.56
N LYS A 93 -2.83 9.09 12.40
CA LYS A 93 -3.39 10.21 13.18
C LYS A 93 -3.14 11.56 12.52
N THR A 94 -1.99 11.72 11.87
CA THR A 94 -1.51 12.99 11.33
C THR A 94 -1.06 12.84 9.90
N PHE A 95 -1.46 13.77 9.05
CA PHE A 95 -1.00 13.84 7.66
C PHE A 95 0.39 14.48 7.59
N ASP A 96 1.42 13.75 8.00
CA ASP A 96 2.80 14.25 8.05
C ASP A 96 3.65 13.71 6.89
N GLN A 97 4.06 14.61 6.00
CA GLN A 97 4.92 14.30 4.87
C GLN A 97 6.30 13.79 5.29
N GLN A 98 6.86 14.27 6.40
CA GLN A 98 8.21 13.90 6.82
C GLN A 98 8.27 12.44 7.26
N THR A 99 7.34 12.03 8.12
CA THR A 99 7.17 10.63 8.53
C THR A 99 6.93 9.72 7.32
N TYR A 100 6.13 10.16 6.35
CA TYR A 100 5.91 9.38 5.13
C TYR A 100 7.18 9.22 4.29
N LYS A 101 7.99 10.27 4.15
CA LYS A 101 9.27 10.18 3.42
C LYS A 101 10.21 9.18 4.08
N GLN A 102 10.28 9.16 5.41
CA GLN A 102 11.09 8.18 6.15
C GLN A 102 10.61 6.75 5.90
N LEU A 103 9.30 6.52 5.97
CA LEU A 103 8.68 5.25 5.62
C LEU A 103 9.03 4.82 4.19
N HIS A 104 8.78 5.70 3.21
CA HIS A 104 9.03 5.43 1.79
C HIS A 104 10.50 5.05 1.54
N GLN A 105 11.45 5.81 2.09
CA GLN A 105 12.88 5.52 1.96
C GLN A 105 13.26 4.19 2.61
N SER A 106 12.74 3.90 3.81
CA SER A 106 12.95 2.61 4.47
C SER A 106 12.45 1.43 3.61
N LEU A 107 11.29 1.60 2.95
CA LEU A 107 10.71 0.58 2.09
C LEU A 107 11.46 0.40 0.76
N LEU A 108 12.01 1.48 0.19
CA LEU A 108 12.86 1.40 -0.99
C LEU A 108 14.16 0.64 -0.71
N ASN A 109 14.79 0.94 0.43
CA ASN A 109 16.06 0.36 0.84
C ASN A 109 15.94 -1.05 1.40
N SER A 110 14.72 -1.48 1.76
CA SER A 110 14.49 -2.86 2.18
C SER A 110 14.73 -3.83 1.01
N GLN A 111 15.80 -4.62 1.15
CA GLN A 111 16.20 -5.62 0.16
C GLN A 111 15.03 -6.55 -0.15
N THR A 112 14.75 -6.75 -1.44
CA THR A 112 13.96 -7.91 -1.83
C THR A 112 14.86 -9.13 -1.65
N LYS A 113 14.34 -10.23 -1.10
CA LYS A 113 15.06 -11.51 -0.86
C LYS A 113 15.89 -12.04 -2.06
N ARG A 114 15.77 -11.45 -3.24
CA ARG A 114 16.52 -11.77 -4.45
C ARG A 114 17.98 -11.28 -4.45
N GLU A 115 18.34 -10.31 -3.60
CA GLU A 115 19.71 -9.77 -3.55
C GLU A 115 20.62 -10.52 -2.57
N SER A 116 20.08 -11.46 -1.79
CA SER A 116 20.81 -12.22 -0.76
C SER A 116 21.57 -13.45 -1.32
N THR A 117 21.80 -13.52 -2.63
CA THR A 117 22.47 -14.66 -3.29
C THR A 117 23.44 -14.15 -4.35
N ILE A 118 24.48 -13.44 -3.93
CA ILE A 118 25.73 -13.27 -4.67
C ILE A 118 26.86 -13.28 -3.65
#